data_AF-A0A0A8JGM8-F1
#
_entry.id   AF-A0A0A8JGM8-F1
#
_cell.length_a   1.000
_cell.length_b   1.000
_cell.length_c   1.000
_cell.angle_alpha   90.00
_cell.angle_beta   90.00
_cell.angle_gamma   90.00
#
_symmetry.space_group_name_H-M   'P 1'
#
loop_
_entity.id
_entity.type
_entity.pdbx_description
1 polymer ?
#
loop_
_entity_poly.entity_id
_entity_poly.type
_entity_poly.pdbx_seq_one_letter_code
_entity_poly.pdbx_strand_id
1 'polypeptide(L)' 'MDEKKRSFTERDRKDAEGPYMDNPEHLRTDKESIYDMHEDMQTVDAIPMEDARMEWEEEKRHHDTKSNSSTEEKYQGRY' A
#
# COMPACT_ATOMS: atom_id res chain seq x y z
N MET A 1 4.31 16.89 23.74
CA MET A 1 4.70 17.79 22.65
C MET A 1 4.14 17.14 21.40
N ASP A 2 2.91 17.50 21.03
CA ASP A 2 2.22 16.93 19.87
C ASP A 2 2.80 17.54 18.60
N GLU A 3 3.80 16.85 18.04
CA GLU A 3 4.30 17.14 16.71
C GLU A 3 3.17 16.84 15.71
N LYS A 4 2.45 17.89 15.30
CA LYS A 4 1.54 17.85 14.15
C LYS A 4 2.36 17.44 12.92
N LYS A 5 2.44 16.14 12.65
CA LYS A 5 3.01 15.60 11.41
C LYS A 5 2.27 16.26 10.24
N ARG A 6 3.02 16.96 9.38
CA ARG A 6 2.47 17.63 8.19
C ARG A 6 1.83 16.56 7.31
N SER A 7 0.64 16.83 6.79
CA SER A 7 0.00 15.90 5.84
C SER A 7 0.78 15.93 4.53
N PHE A 8 1.46 14.84 4.19
CA PHE A 8 2.12 14.67 2.89
C PHE A 8 1.10 14.85 1.76
N THR A 9 1.41 15.72 0.80
CA THR A 9 0.53 16.04 -0.34
C THR A 9 1.12 15.54 -1.65
N GLU A 10 0.29 15.49 -2.70
CA GLU A 10 0.69 15.07 -4.06
C GLU A 10 1.90 15.83 -4.62
N ARG A 11 2.18 17.03 -4.09
CA ARG A 11 3.35 17.86 -4.46
C ARG A 11 4.66 17.41 -3.82
N ASP A 12 4.58 16.72 -2.69
CA ASP A 12 5.74 16.14 -1.99
C ASP A 12 6.20 14.84 -2.67
N ARG A 13 5.41 14.30 -3.61
CA ARG A 13 5.70 13.08 -4.39
C ARG A 13 6.63 13.30 -5.59
N LYS A 14 7.16 14.52 -5.76
CA LYS A 14 7.89 14.94 -6.97
C LYS A 14 9.16 14.10 -7.26
N ASP A 15 9.68 13.42 -6.25
CA ASP A 15 10.92 12.65 -6.32
C ASP A 15 10.71 11.12 -6.35
N ALA A 16 9.47 10.62 -6.37
CA ALA A 16 9.18 9.18 -6.46
C ALA A 16 9.06 8.74 -7.93
N GLU A 17 10.18 8.36 -8.55
CA GLU A 17 10.21 7.73 -9.87
C GLU A 17 9.77 6.25 -9.78
N GLY A 18 8.46 5.98 -9.73
CA GLY A 18 7.91 4.62 -9.67
C GLY A 18 6.38 4.55 -9.85
N PRO A 19 5.81 3.36 -10.15
CA PRO A 19 4.37 3.19 -10.22
C PRO A 19 3.69 3.54 -8.88
N TYR A 20 2.41 3.94 -8.92
CA TYR A 20 1.63 4.39 -7.75
C TYR A 20 1.58 3.40 -6.57
N MET A 21 2.01 2.16 -6.81
CA MET A 21 1.98 1.00 -5.93
C MET A 21 3.37 0.50 -5.53
N ASP A 22 4.44 1.21 -5.90
CA ASP A 22 5.84 0.87 -5.61
C ASP A 22 6.23 1.20 -4.16
N ASN A 23 5.31 1.02 -3.23
CA ASN A 23 5.52 1.18 -1.80
C ASN A 23 5.48 -0.20 -1.13
N PRO A 24 6.20 -0.40 -0.02
CA PRO A 24 6.27 -1.71 0.65
C PRO A 24 4.90 -2.26 1.08
N GLU A 25 3.92 -1.39 1.36
CA GLU A 25 2.54 -1.79 1.69
C GLU A 25 1.67 -2.10 0.46
N HIS A 26 2.21 -1.90 -0.74
CA HIS A 26 1.51 -2.13 -2.00
C HIS A 26 0.17 -1.40 -2.06
N LEU A 27 0.12 -0.12 -1.70
CA LEU A 27 -1.11 0.68 -1.66
C LEU A 27 -1.11 1.67 -2.82
N ARG A 28 -2.27 1.90 -3.44
CA ARG A 28 -2.46 3.02 -4.38
C ARG A 28 -2.53 4.34 -3.61
N THR A 29 -1.39 4.81 -3.11
CA THR A 29 -1.31 6.02 -2.29
C THR A 29 -0.27 6.97 -2.86
N ASP A 30 -0.57 8.27 -2.78
CA ASP A 30 0.30 9.38 -3.16
C ASP A 30 1.13 9.89 -1.99
N LYS A 31 1.25 9.11 -0.92
CA LYS A 31 1.89 9.52 0.35
C LYS A 31 3.12 8.68 0.68
N GLU A 32 3.98 9.20 1.58
CA GLU A 32 5.03 8.42 2.25
C GLU A 32 4.44 7.12 2.82
N SER A 33 5.25 6.05 2.81
CA SER A 33 4.83 4.76 3.36
C SER A 33 4.55 4.88 4.85
N ILE A 34 3.53 4.17 5.34
CA ILE A 34 3.18 4.18 6.77
C ILE A 34 4.35 3.67 7.61
N TYR A 35 5.18 2.77 7.06
CA TYR A 35 6.38 2.25 7.72
C TYR A 35 7.51 3.26 7.87
N ASP A 36 7.56 4.29 7.01
CA ASP A 36 8.58 5.34 7.13
C ASP A 36 8.18 6.37 8.20
N MET A 37 6.88 6.49 8.50
CA MET A 37 6.39 7.40 9.53
C MET A 37 6.77 6.98 10.96
N HIS A 38 7.20 5.73 11.18
CA HIS A 38 7.41 5.10 12.48
C HIS A 38 8.74 4.32 12.51
N GLU A 39 9.69 4.73 13.35
CA GLU A 39 11.04 4.13 13.43
C GLU A 39 11.02 2.65 13.82
N ASP A 40 10.08 2.25 14.68
CA ASP A 40 9.88 0.87 15.11
C ASP A 40 9.43 -0.05 13.97
N MET A 41 8.70 0.49 12.98
CA MET A 41 8.19 -0.27 11.84
C MET A 41 9.26 -0.54 10.76
N GLN A 42 10.40 0.17 10.77
CA GLN A 42 11.48 -0.06 9.81
C GLN A 42 12.11 -1.45 9.93
N THR A 43 12.00 -2.07 11.11
CA THR A 43 12.56 -3.40 11.38
C THR A 43 11.57 -4.54 11.15
N VAL A 44 10.31 -4.22 10.87
CA VAL A 44 9.25 -5.20 10.70
C VAL A 44 9.04 -5.46 9.21
N ASP A 45 8.81 -6.71 8.87
CA ASP A 45 8.46 -7.08 7.50
C ASP A 45 7.18 -6.37 7.06
N ALA A 46 7.23 -5.82 5.85
CA ALA A 46 6.09 -5.16 5.24
C ALA A 46 4.99 -6.18 4.90
N ILE A 47 3.75 -5.84 5.21
CA ILE A 47 2.56 -6.62 4.85
C ILE A 47 1.89 -5.96 3.65
N PRO A 48 1.56 -6.70 2.57
CA PRO A 48 0.83 -6.16 1.44
C PRO A 48 -0.62 -5.85 1.83
N MET A 49 -0.92 -4.58 2.10
CA MET A 49 -2.21 -4.14 2.63
C MET A 49 -3.35 -4.25 1.62
N GLU A 50 -3.06 -4.08 0.33
CA GLU A 50 -4.09 -4.16 -0.72
C GLU A 50 -4.60 -5.58 -0.94
N ASP A 51 -3.70 -6.57 -0.84
CA ASP A 51 -4.04 -7.99 -0.93
C ASP A 51 -4.80 -8.43 0.34
N ALA A 52 -4.29 -8.09 1.52
CA ALA A 52 -4.95 -8.38 2.80
C ALA A 52 -6.37 -7.77 2.88
N ARG A 53 -6.55 -6.54 2.36
CA ARG A 53 -7.88 -5.91 2.29
C ARG A 53 -8.81 -6.68 1.36
N MET A 54 -8.33 -7.08 0.18
CA MET A 54 -9.09 -7.85 -0.79
C MET A 54 -9.52 -9.21 -0.21
N GLU A 55 -8.63 -9.89 0.50
CA GLU A 55 -8.95 -11.13 1.21
C GLU A 55 -10.02 -10.93 2.28
N TRP A 56 -9.95 -9.87 3.09
CA TRP A 56 -11.00 -9.55 4.08
C TRP A 56 -12.34 -9.22 3.43
N GLU A 57 -12.33 -8.49 2.31
CA GLU A 57 -13.55 -8.18 1.55
C GLU A 57 -14.18 -9.43 0.95
N GLU A 58 -13.37 -10.39 0.51
CA GLU A 58 -13.79 -11.69 0.00
C GLU A 58 -14.24 -12.65 1.11
N GLU A 59 -13.59 -12.64 2.27
CA GLU A 59 -13.98 -13.44 3.44
C GLU A 59 -15.35 -13.02 3.97
N LYS A 60 -15.66 -11.71 3.93
CA LYS A 60 -17.03 -11.22 4.19
C LYS A 60 -18.05 -11.82 3.23
N ARG A 61 -17.62 -12.20 2.02
CA ARG A 61 -18.41 -12.92 1.01
C ARG A 61 -18.07 -14.42 1.04
N HIS A 62 -18.32 -15.04 2.20
CA HIS A 62 -18.02 -16.45 2.53
C HIS A 62 -18.50 -17.52 1.51
N HIS A 63 -19.34 -17.16 0.53
CA HIS A 63 -19.89 -18.07 -0.48
C HIS A 63 -19.32 -17.87 -1.89
N ASP A 64 -18.47 -16.85 -2.09
CA ASP A 64 -17.84 -16.58 -3.38
C ASP A 64 -16.46 -17.28 -3.47
N THR A 65 -16.07 -17.66 -4.69
CA THR A 65 -14.77 -18.30 -4.95
C THR A 65 -13.68 -17.24 -5.00
N LYS A 66 -12.51 -17.53 -4.42
CA LYS A 66 -11.34 -16.65 -4.48
C LYS A 66 -10.94 -16.31 -5.91
N SER A 67 -11.30 -15.11 -6.38
CA SER A 67 -11.21 -14.76 -7.81
C SER A 67 -10.40 -13.50 -8.08
N ASN A 68 -10.05 -12.74 -7.04
CA ASN A 68 -9.32 -11.49 -7.20
C ASN A 68 -7.89 -11.65 -6.65
N SER A 69 -6.89 -11.15 -7.38
CA SER A 69 -5.52 -11.06 -6.90
C SER A 69 -4.98 -9.67 -7.19
N SER A 70 -4.35 -9.06 -6.19
CA SER A 70 -3.68 -7.76 -6.36
C SER A 70 -2.49 -7.84 -7.32
N THR A 71 -1.95 -9.04 -7.58
CA THR A 71 -0.81 -9.25 -8.48
C THR A 71 -1.08 -8.74 -9.90
N GLU A 72 -2.27 -8.99 -10.45
CA GLU A 72 -2.59 -8.58 -11.82
C GLU A 72 -2.48 -7.06 -11.99
N GLU A 73 -2.97 -6.30 -11.01
CA GLU A 73 -2.94 -4.83 -11.04
C GLU A 73 -1.52 -4.26 -10.86
N LYS A 74 -0.66 -4.93 -10.09
CA LYS A 74 0.74 -4.52 -9.88
C LYS A 74 1.62 -4.69 -11.12
N TYR A 75 1.34 -5.71 -11.94
CA TYR A 75 2.18 -6.10 -13.07
C TYR A 75 1.54 -5.83 -14.43
N GLN A 76 0.37 -5.19 -14.47
CA GLN A 76 -0.27 -4.73 -15.70
C GLN A 76 0.67 -3.79 -16.48
N GLY A 77 1.28 -4.32 -17.55
CA GLY A 77 2.20 -3.59 -18.44
C GLY A 77 3.65 -4.09 -18.47
N ARG A 78 3.98 -5.22 -17.84
CA ARG A 78 5.35 -5.78 -17.81
C ARG A 78 5.59 -6.95 -18.80
N TYR A 79 4.91 -6.95 -19.96
CA TYR A 79 5.11 -7.89 -21.07
C TYR A 79 5.21 -7.17 -22.41
#